data_AF-A0A227J1C6-F1
#
_entry.id   AF-A0A227J1C6-F1
#
_cell.length_a   1.000
_cell.length_b   1.000
_cell.length_c   1.000
_cell.angle_alpha   90.00
_cell.angle_beta   90.00
_cell.angle_gamma   90.00
#
_symmetry.space_group_name_H-M   'P 1'
#
loop_
_entity.id
_entity.type
_entity.pdbx_description
1 polymer ?
#
loop_
_entity_poly.entity_id
_entity_poly.type
_entity_poly.pdbx_seq_one_letter_code
_entity_poly.pdbx_strand_id
1 'polypeptide(L)'
;GTDLSQLYQKVKGRKDEIAGTEEIFFAGFTEFARLRKSNANSPAYIMEGTGRAMRVAVAREVDELETSLPFLATVGSISPYIGLFGTVWGIMHAFIA
;
A
#
# COMPACT_ATOMS: atom_id res chain seq x y z
N GLY A 1 -18.02 9.63 21.75
CA GLY A 1 -17.40 9.22 20.47
C GLY A 1 -16.34 10.24 20.13
N THR A 2 -15.14 9.81 19.77
CA THR A 2 -14.04 10.72 19.39
C THR A 2 -14.46 11.52 18.16
N ASP A 3 -14.29 12.84 18.20
CA ASP A 3 -14.62 13.74 17.09
C ASP A 3 -13.70 13.44 15.90
N LEU A 4 -14.27 12.99 14.79
CA LEU A 4 -13.55 12.70 13.53
C LEU A 4 -12.71 13.90 13.05
N SER A 5 -13.13 15.11 13.38
CA SER A 5 -12.39 16.34 13.08
C SER A 5 -11.09 16.43 13.87
N GLN A 6 -11.10 16.00 15.14
CA GLN A 6 -9.89 15.95 15.96
C GLN A 6 -8.92 14.87 15.46
N LEU A 7 -9.44 13.70 15.08
CA LEU A 7 -8.63 12.64 14.47
C LEU A 7 -7.96 13.15 13.18
N TYR A 8 -8.73 13.80 12.31
CA TYR A 8 -8.20 14.41 11.10
C TYR A 8 -7.10 15.44 11.37
N GLN A 9 -7.24 16.32 12.37
CA GLN A 9 -6.18 17.28 12.70
C GLN A 9 -4.89 16.58 13.20
N LYS A 10 -5.03 15.52 14.01
CA LYS A 10 -3.88 14.73 14.48
C LYS A 10 -3.14 14.08 13.31
N VAL A 11 -3.88 13.41 12.41
CA VAL A 11 -3.33 12.74 11.23
C VAL A 11 -2.71 13.76 10.27
N LYS A 12 -3.37 14.91 10.05
CA LYS A 12 -2.84 16.00 9.24
C LYS A 12 -1.50 16.54 9.76
N GLY A 13 -1.32 16.61 11.08
CA GLY A 13 -0.06 17.05 11.70
C GLY A 13 1.10 16.08 11.51
N ARG A 14 0.82 14.82 11.15
CA ARG A 14 1.78 13.73 10.91
C ARG A 14 1.67 13.17 9.49
N LYS A 15 1.29 14.01 8.53
CA LYS A 15 0.98 13.57 7.15
C LYS A 15 2.13 12.80 6.48
N ASP A 16 3.38 13.11 6.82
CA ASP A 16 4.54 12.44 6.21
C ASP A 16 4.89 11.09 6.89
N GLU A 17 4.19 10.73 7.96
CA GLU A 17 4.40 9.50 8.75
C GLU A 17 3.22 8.53 8.71
N ILE A 18 2.10 8.92 8.11
CA ILE A 18 0.89 8.11 8.09
C ILE A 18 0.96 7.09 6.96
N ALA A 19 0.40 5.90 7.21
CA ALA A 19 0.36 4.81 6.26
C ALA A 19 -0.87 3.92 6.51
N GLY A 20 -1.18 3.05 5.56
CA GLY A 20 -2.27 2.10 5.62
C GLY A 20 -3.62 2.77 5.84
N THR A 21 -4.31 2.35 6.90
CA THR A 21 -5.67 2.85 7.18
C THR A 21 -5.70 4.33 7.57
N GLU A 22 -4.63 4.87 8.16
CA GLU A 22 -4.55 6.30 8.50
C GLU A 22 -4.52 7.17 7.23
N GLU A 23 -3.77 6.75 6.21
CA GLU A 23 -3.71 7.43 4.91
C GLU A 23 -5.04 7.32 4.15
N ILE A 24 -5.68 6.15 4.17
CA ILE A 24 -7.02 5.96 3.59
C ILE A 24 -8.06 6.89 4.23
N PHE A 25 -8.05 6.97 5.57
CA PHE A 25 -8.90 7.88 6.32
C PHE A 25 -8.59 9.34 5.99
N PHE A 26 -7.31 9.72 5.96
CA PHE A 26 -6.87 11.08 5.66
C PHE A 26 -7.33 11.53 4.27
N ALA A 27 -7.11 10.70 3.24
CA ALA A 27 -7.54 10.97 1.87
C ALA A 27 -9.06 11.12 1.77
N GLY A 28 -9.81 10.19 2.38
CA GLY A 28 -11.27 10.23 2.42
C GLY A 28 -11.81 11.47 3.12
N PHE A 29 -11.32 11.77 4.31
CA PHE A 29 -11.80 12.90 5.10
C PHE A 29 -11.40 14.25 4.51
N THR A 30 -10.22 14.34 3.87
CA THR A 30 -9.79 15.54 3.12
C THR A 30 -10.76 15.82 1.97
N GLU A 31 -11.12 14.79 1.20
CA GLU A 31 -12.06 14.93 0.08
C GLU A 31 -13.47 15.25 0.57
N PHE A 32 -13.93 14.58 1.63
CA PHE A 32 -15.20 14.87 2.28
C PHE A 32 -15.29 16.34 2.72
N ALA A 33 -14.27 16.85 3.43
CA ALA A 33 -14.23 18.22 3.90
C ALA A 33 -14.21 19.24 2.73
N ARG A 34 -13.51 18.90 1.64
CA ARG A 34 -13.47 19.71 0.41
C ARG A 34 -14.83 19.77 -0.27
N LEU A 35 -15.47 18.61 -0.51
CA LEU A 35 -16.75 18.50 -1.20
C LEU A 35 -17.91 19.04 -0.39
N ARG A 36 -17.90 18.87 0.94
CA ARG A 36 -18.91 19.45 1.82
C ARG A 36 -18.88 20.98 1.80
N LYS A 37 -17.71 21.59 1.62
CA LYS A 37 -17.56 23.05 1.50
C LYS A 37 -18.05 23.58 0.15
N SER A 38 -17.88 22.82 -0.94
CA SER A 38 -18.24 23.27 -2.29
C SER A 38 -19.64 22.85 -2.75
N ASN A 39 -20.15 21.71 -2.29
CA ASN A 39 -21.41 21.10 -2.74
C ASN A 39 -22.25 20.58 -1.57
N ALA A 40 -22.52 21.47 -0.60
CA ALA A 40 -23.22 21.14 0.64
C ALA A 40 -24.63 20.52 0.45
N ASN A 41 -25.29 20.78 -0.69
CA ASN A 41 -26.67 20.36 -0.95
C ASN A 41 -26.80 18.96 -1.58
N SER A 42 -25.69 18.27 -1.86
CA SER A 42 -25.70 16.97 -2.53
C SER A 42 -24.96 15.91 -1.72
N PRO A 43 -25.58 15.34 -0.66
CA PRO A 43 -24.95 14.31 0.17
C PRO A 43 -24.48 13.09 -0.63
N ALA A 44 -25.24 12.66 -1.63
CA ALA A 44 -24.85 11.54 -2.49
C ALA A 44 -23.54 11.79 -3.24
N TYR A 45 -23.37 12.98 -3.81
CA TYR A 45 -22.15 13.38 -4.51
C TYR A 45 -20.94 13.46 -3.57
N ILE A 46 -21.14 13.97 -2.35
CA ILE A 46 -20.09 14.01 -1.32
C ILE A 46 -19.64 12.59 -0.96
N MET A 47 -20.59 11.68 -0.73
CA MET A 47 -20.30 10.30 -0.35
C MET A 47 -19.61 9.53 -1.48
N GLU A 48 -20.04 9.72 -2.73
CA GLU A 48 -19.40 9.11 -3.90
C GLU A 48 -17.96 9.60 -4.07
N GLY A 49 -17.74 10.92 -4.00
CA GLY A 49 -16.40 11.51 -4.12
C GLY A 49 -15.46 11.07 -3.00
N THR A 50 -15.98 11.04 -1.76
CA THR A 50 -15.26 10.53 -0.58
C THR A 50 -14.87 9.07 -0.77
N GLY A 51 -15.82 8.21 -1.16
CA GLY A 51 -15.57 6.79 -1.40
C GLY A 51 -14.56 6.56 -2.52
N ARG A 52 -14.61 7.36 -3.58
CA ARG A 52 -13.62 7.32 -4.66
C ARG A 52 -12.21 7.68 -4.17
N ALA A 53 -12.06 8.74 -3.38
CA ALA A 53 -10.76 9.11 -2.79
C ALA A 53 -10.20 8.00 -1.91
N MET A 54 -11.04 7.37 -1.08
CA MET A 54 -10.63 6.23 -0.26
C MET A 54 -10.19 5.03 -1.10
N ARG A 55 -10.90 4.69 -2.19
CA ARG A 55 -10.49 3.58 -3.08
C ARG A 55 -9.14 3.84 -3.75
N VAL A 56 -8.87 5.08 -4.15
CA VAL A 56 -7.57 5.45 -4.71
C VAL A 56 -6.47 5.32 -3.66
N ALA A 57 -6.71 5.75 -2.42
CA ALA A 57 -5.76 5.57 -1.33
C ALA A 57 -5.51 4.08 -1.05
N VAL A 58 -6.56 3.26 -0.97
CA VAL A 58 -6.42 1.80 -0.80
C VAL A 58 -5.54 1.20 -1.90
N ALA A 59 -5.77 1.56 -3.17
CA ALA A 59 -4.97 1.04 -4.27
C ALA A 59 -3.48 1.38 -4.11
N ARG A 60 -3.16 2.63 -3.72
CA ARG A 60 -1.77 3.06 -3.48
C ARG A 60 -1.11 2.31 -2.33
N GLU A 61 -1.82 2.14 -1.22
CA GLU A 61 -1.30 1.39 -0.07
C GLU A 61 -1.04 -0.08 -0.43
N VAL A 62 -1.90 -0.68 -1.24
CA VAL A 62 -1.69 -2.04 -1.76
C VAL A 62 -0.46 -2.09 -2.67
N ASP A 63 -0.33 -1.16 -3.62
CA ASP A 63 0.84 -1.09 -4.50
C ASP A 63 2.15 -0.95 -3.71
N GLU A 64 2.14 -0.15 -2.64
CA GLU A 64 3.30 0.02 -1.75
C GLU A 64 3.67 -1.30 -1.05
N LEU A 65 2.68 -2.00 -0.49
CA LEU A 65 2.89 -3.33 0.12
C LEU A 65 3.40 -4.36 -0.88
N GLU A 66 3.01 -4.25 -2.15
CA GLU A 66 3.40 -5.19 -3.20
C GLU A 66 4.80 -4.91 -3.79
N THR A 67 5.44 -3.79 -3.44
CA THR A 67 6.73 -3.34 -4.04
C THR A 67 7.84 -4.40 -3.99
N SER A 68 7.89 -5.23 -2.94
CA SER A 68 8.93 -6.26 -2.78
C SER A 68 8.57 -7.64 -3.33
N LEU A 69 7.32 -7.86 -3.73
CA LEU A 69 6.86 -9.18 -4.21
C LEU A 69 7.55 -9.63 -5.52
N PRO A 70 7.82 -8.77 -6.52
CA PRO A 70 8.52 -9.19 -7.74
C PRO A 70 9.93 -9.72 -7.47
N PHE A 71 10.64 -9.12 -6.51
CA PHE A 71 11.96 -9.61 -6.10
C PHE A 71 11.85 -11.00 -5.47
N LEU A 72 10.91 -11.20 -4.54
CA LEU A 72 10.66 -12.50 -3.93
C LEU A 72 10.27 -13.56 -4.97
N ALA A 73 9.45 -13.20 -5.97
CA ALA A 73 9.09 -14.08 -7.08
C ALA A 73 10.31 -14.47 -7.93
N THR A 74 11.22 -13.52 -8.18
CA THR A 74 12.46 -13.77 -8.92
C THR A 74 13.40 -14.70 -8.15
N VAL A 75 13.64 -14.42 -6.87
CA VAL A 75 14.48 -15.27 -6.01
C VAL A 75 13.88 -16.67 -5.87
N GLY A 76 12.57 -16.75 -5.64
CA GLY A 76 11.85 -18.02 -5.53
C GLY A 76 11.95 -18.87 -6.79
N SER A 77 11.84 -18.27 -7.98
CA SER A 77 11.91 -19.01 -9.25
C SER A 77 13.33 -19.40 -9.67
N ILE A 78 14.35 -18.61 -9.35
CA ILE A 78 15.74 -18.86 -9.76
C ILE A 78 16.49 -19.73 -8.76
N SER A 79 16.19 -19.65 -7.46
CA SER A 79 16.92 -20.37 -6.41
C SER A 79 17.06 -21.90 -6.61
N PRO A 80 16.09 -22.63 -7.20
CA PRO A 80 16.25 -24.07 -7.45
C PRO A 80 17.37 -24.37 -8.45
N TYR A 81 17.54 -23.52 -9.48
CA TYR A 81 18.59 -23.70 -10.48
C TYR A 81 19.98 -23.44 -9.91
N ILE A 82 20.11 -22.45 -9.03
CA ILE A 82 21.36 -22.19 -8.29
C ILE A 82 21.71 -23.37 -7.39
N GLY A 83 20.72 -23.93 -6.69
CA GLY A 83 20.91 -25.14 -5.88
C GLY A 83 21.35 -26.34 -6.72
N LEU A 84 20.67 -26.60 -7.85
CA LEU A 84 21.03 -27.68 -8.76
C LEU A 84 22.44 -27.49 -9.31
N PHE A 85 22.81 -26.28 -9.73
CA PHE A 85 24.18 -25.96 -10.16
C PHE A 85 25.21 -26.33 -9.09
N GLY A 86 24.98 -25.96 -7.83
CA GLY A 86 25.85 -26.32 -6.71
C GLY A 86 26.00 -27.84 -6.54
N THR A 87 24.90 -28.60 -6.67
CA THR A 87 24.96 -30.07 -6.57
C THR A 87 25.78 -30.69 -7.70
N VAL A 88 25.60 -30.24 -8.95
CA VAL A 88 26.36 -30.72 -10.11
C VAL A 88 27.84 -30.39 -9.97
N TRP A 89 28.15 -29.16 -9.57
CA TRP A 89 29.54 -28.74 -9.33
C TRP A 89 30.21 -29.60 -8.25
N GLY A 90 29.53 -29.84 -7.13
CA GLY A 90 30.04 -30.66 -6.05
C GLY A 90 30.32 -32.10 -6.49
N ILE A 91 29.42 -32.69 -7.27
CA ILE A 91 29.63 -34.02 -7.87
C ILE A 91 30.84 -33.99 -8.81
N MET A 92 30.92 -33.01 -9.73
CA MET A 92 32.07 -32.90 -10.63
C MET A 92 33.40 -32.83 -9.87
N HIS A 93 33.49 -32.02 -8.82
CA HIS A 93 34.70 -31.94 -8.00
C HIS A 93 35.01 -33.26 -7.30
N ALA A 94 34.02 -33.96 -6.76
CA ALA A 94 34.23 -35.23 -6.07
C ALA A 94 34.77 -36.37 -6.96
N PHE A 95 34.62 -36.26 -8.28
CA PHE A 95 35.09 -37.25 -9.26
C PHE A 95 36.32 -36.80 -10.08
N ILE A 96 36.65 -35.51 -10.08
CA ILE A 96 37.76 -34.94 -10.88
C ILE A 96 38.95 -34.53 -9.98
N ALA A 97 38.70 -34.14 -8.74
CA ALA A 97 39.74 -33.90 -7.73
C ALA A 97 40.21 -35.23 -7.10
#